data_AF-A0A1R4KBX1-F1
#
_entry.id   AF-A0A1R4KBX1-F1
#
_cell.length_a   1.000
_cell.length_b   1.000
_cell.length_c   1.000
_cell.angle_alpha   90.00
_cell.angle_beta   90.00
_cell.angle_gamma   90.00
#
_symmetry.space_group_name_H-M   'P 1'
#
loop_
_entity.id
_entity.type
_entity.pdbx_description
1 polymer ?
#
loop_
_entity_poly.entity_id
_entity_poly.type
_entity_poly.pdbx_seq_one_letter_code
_entity_poly.pdbx_strand_id
1 'polypeptide(L)' 'MKTLNKTLALIALASSSAAFAASDFDTLDVDGNGAISQSEASVDSDLIAQFAELDTDGNGELSKAEFANY' A
#
# COMPACT_ATOMS: atom_id res chain seq x y z
N MET A 1 1.63 29.75 12.35
CA MET A 1 1.69 29.09 11.03
C MET A 1 2.91 28.18 11.01
N LYS A 2 2.71 26.89 10.67
CA LYS A 2 3.70 25.96 10.08
C LYS A 2 4.90 25.62 11.01
N THR A 3 5.26 24.40 11.34
CA THR A 3 5.29 23.12 10.61
C THR A 3 5.48 21.99 11.64
N LEU A 4 4.69 20.93 11.56
CA LEU A 4 4.94 19.71 12.33
C LEU A 4 5.76 18.76 11.46
N ASN A 5 6.97 18.48 11.94
CA ASN A 5 7.93 17.57 11.33
C ASN A 5 7.36 16.15 11.31
N LYS A 6 7.04 15.62 10.12
CA LYS A 6 6.90 14.17 9.90
C LYS A 6 8.09 13.69 9.08
N THR A 7 9.22 13.55 9.77
CA THR A 7 10.31 12.68 9.30
C THR A 7 9.88 11.24 9.54
N LEU A 8 9.42 10.55 8.51
CA LEU A 8 9.37 9.10 8.51
C LEU A 8 10.30 8.62 7.39
N ALA A 9 11.46 8.14 7.81
CA ALA A 9 12.40 7.46 6.95
C ALA A 9 11.90 6.03 6.77
N LEU A 10 11.67 5.59 5.53
CA LEU A 10 11.76 4.17 5.18
C LEU A 10 12.53 4.05 3.85
N ILE A 11 13.82 3.83 4.00
CA ILE A 11 14.65 3.18 2.99
C ILE A 11 14.42 1.68 3.20
N ALA A 12 13.67 1.03 2.31
CA ALA A 12 13.63 -0.41 2.22
C ALA A 12 13.77 -0.82 0.74
N LEU A 13 15.03 -1.05 0.37
CA LEU A 13 15.43 -1.73 -0.84
C LEU A 13 15.08 -3.23 -0.65
N ALA A 14 14.05 -3.74 -1.30
CA ALA A 14 13.79 -5.19 -1.35
C ALA A 14 13.37 -5.62 -2.75
N SER A 15 14.19 -6.51 -3.30
CA SER A 15 14.22 -7.00 -4.67
C SER A 15 12.94 -7.69 -5.12
N SER A 16 12.59 -7.40 -6.38
CA SER A 16 11.97 -8.28 -7.37
C SER A 16 11.34 -9.59 -6.89
N SER A 17 10.01 -9.62 -6.78
CA SER A 17 9.15 -10.71 -7.32
C SER A 17 7.69 -10.52 -6.89
N ALA A 18 6.93 -9.69 -7.59
CA ALA A 18 5.46 -9.64 -7.44
C ALA A 18 4.83 -9.40 -8.82
N ALA A 19 4.98 -10.37 -9.73
CA ALA A 19 4.45 -10.28 -11.09
C ALA A 19 3.08 -10.97 -11.26
N PHE A 20 2.44 -11.45 -10.18
CA PHE A 20 1.26 -12.30 -10.30
C PHE A 20 -0.04 -11.77 -9.65
N ALA A 21 0.00 -10.63 -8.94
CA ALA A 21 -1.21 -9.93 -8.44
C ALA A 21 -1.51 -8.63 -9.22
N ALA A 22 -0.86 -8.45 -10.37
CA ALA A 22 -0.74 -7.15 -11.01
C ALA A 22 -2.05 -6.57 -11.56
N SER A 23 -3.05 -7.37 -11.91
CA SER A 23 -4.26 -6.85 -12.56
C SER A 23 -5.17 -6.05 -11.61
N ASP A 24 -5.38 -6.52 -10.38
CA ASP A 24 -6.24 -5.83 -9.41
C ASP A 24 -5.47 -4.72 -8.68
N PHE A 25 -4.19 -4.95 -8.38
CA PHE A 25 -3.32 -3.95 -7.76
C PHE A 25 -3.16 -2.70 -8.64
N ASP A 26 -2.73 -2.83 -9.90
CA ASP A 26 -2.54 -1.66 -10.79
C ASP A 26 -3.86 -0.93 -11.08
N THR A 27 -5.01 -1.61 -10.90
CA THR A 27 -6.33 -0.98 -11.05
C THR A 27 -6.69 -0.13 -9.84
N LEU A 28 -6.23 -0.51 -8.65
CA LEU A 28 -6.46 0.19 -7.39
C LEU A 28 -5.39 1.27 -7.12
N ASP A 29 -4.16 1.06 -7.58
CA ASP A 29 -3.03 2.00 -7.54
C ASP A 29 -3.23 3.10 -8.60
N VAL A 30 -4.12 4.04 -8.31
CA VAL A 30 -4.56 5.08 -9.25
C VAL A 30 -3.45 6.12 -9.43
N ASP A 31 -2.64 6.37 -8.41
CA ASP A 31 -1.51 7.28 -8.49
C ASP A 31 -0.23 6.62 -9.05
N GLY A 32 -0.20 5.30 -9.14
CA GLY A 32 0.87 4.52 -9.77
C GLY A 32 2.15 4.54 -8.97
N ASN A 33 2.06 4.69 -7.64
CA ASN A 33 3.22 4.81 -6.77
C ASN A 33 3.79 3.43 -6.36
N GLY A 34 3.08 2.35 -6.65
CA GLY A 34 3.47 0.99 -6.29
C GLY A 34 2.98 0.51 -4.91
N ALA A 35 2.07 1.25 -4.27
CA ALA A 35 1.38 0.94 -3.02
C ALA A 35 -0.10 1.36 -3.09
N ILE A 36 -1.00 0.62 -2.45
CA ILE A 36 -2.41 1.02 -2.30
C ILE A 36 -2.54 1.85 -1.02
N SER A 37 -2.83 3.14 -1.16
CA SER A 37 -3.12 3.99 -0.03
C SER A 37 -4.45 3.61 0.63
N GLN A 38 -4.66 3.96 1.90
CA GLN A 38 -5.97 3.75 2.56
C GLN A 38 -7.15 4.38 1.77
N SER A 39 -6.92 5.53 1.11
CA SER A 39 -7.92 6.18 0.26
C SER A 39 -8.27 5.36 -0.98
N GLU A 40 -7.28 4.69 -1.57
CA GLU A 40 -7.44 3.83 -2.74
C GLU A 40 -8.07 2.51 -2.32
N ALA A 41 -7.63 1.93 -1.20
CA ALA A 41 -8.28 0.75 -0.63
C ALA A 41 -9.75 1.02 -0.27
N SER A 42 -10.12 2.26 0.11
CA SER A 42 -11.50 2.62 0.45
C SER A 42 -12.47 2.53 -0.72
N VAL A 43 -11.99 2.43 -1.98
CA VAL A 43 -12.86 2.17 -3.13
C VAL A 43 -13.42 0.74 -3.11
N ASP A 44 -12.74 -0.15 -2.41
CA ASP A 44 -13.11 -1.55 -2.25
C ASP A 44 -13.39 -1.87 -0.78
N SER A 45 -14.63 -2.24 -0.49
CA SER A 45 -15.08 -2.45 0.90
C SER A 45 -14.43 -3.67 1.56
N ASP A 46 -14.06 -4.67 0.78
CA ASP A 46 -13.42 -5.88 1.29
C ASP A 46 -11.93 -5.64 1.51
N LEU A 47 -11.29 -4.86 0.63
CA LEU A 47 -9.90 -4.47 0.79
C LEU A 47 -9.70 -3.56 1.99
N ILE A 48 -10.52 -2.53 2.18
CA ILE A 48 -10.39 -1.62 3.34
C ILE A 48 -10.63 -2.35 4.67
N ALA A 49 -11.49 -3.37 4.68
CA ALA A 49 -11.74 -4.20 5.86
C ALA A 49 -10.52 -5.05 6.25
N GLN A 50 -9.80 -5.57 5.26
CA GLN A 50 -8.58 -6.35 5.45
C GLN A 50 -7.31 -5.50 5.42
N PHE A 51 -7.40 -4.21 5.10
CA PHE A 51 -6.26 -3.31 4.96
C PHE A 51 -5.37 -3.31 6.20
N ALA A 52 -5.97 -3.19 7.39
CA ALA A 52 -5.23 -3.19 8.64
C ALA A 52 -4.60 -4.55 8.99
N GLU A 53 -5.08 -5.65 8.37
CA GLU A 53 -4.50 -6.98 8.53
C GLU A 53 -3.37 -7.23 7.52
N LEU A 54 -3.48 -6.66 6.32
CA LEU A 54 -2.48 -6.73 5.26
C LEU A 54 -1.30 -5.77 5.50
N ASP A 55 -1.58 -4.57 6.02
CA ASP A 55 -0.61 -3.53 6.41
C ASP A 55 0.19 -4.00 7.63
N THR A 56 1.17 -4.84 7.36
CA THR A 56 1.95 -5.54 8.39
C THR A 56 3.03 -4.62 8.95
N ASP A 57 3.50 -3.67 8.15
CA ASP A 57 4.49 -2.68 8.56
C ASP A 57 3.85 -1.46 9.27
N GLY A 58 2.53 -1.28 9.15
CA GLY A 58 1.75 -0.24 9.80
C GLY A 58 2.03 1.15 9.25
N ASN A 59 2.43 1.25 7.99
CA ASN A 59 2.76 2.51 7.35
C ASN A 59 1.51 3.26 6.82
N GLY A 60 0.36 2.58 6.73
CA GLY A 60 -0.90 3.13 6.21
C GLY A 60 -1.08 2.99 4.70
N GLU A 61 -0.32 2.14 4.03
CA GLU A 61 -0.26 1.89 2.57
C GLU A 61 0.10 0.41 2.30
N LEU A 62 -0.68 -0.30 1.45
CA LEU A 62 -0.36 -1.69 1.11
C LEU A 62 0.63 -1.75 -0.05
N SER A 63 1.83 -2.21 0.23
CA SER A 63 2.81 -2.48 -0.81
C SER A 63 2.35 -3.62 -1.72
N LYS A 64 2.88 -3.72 -2.95
CA LYS A 64 2.64 -4.88 -3.84
C LYS A 64 2.88 -6.24 -3.17
N ALA A 65 3.81 -6.30 -2.22
CA ALA A 65 4.11 -7.50 -1.46
C ALA A 65 3.02 -7.81 -0.41
N GLU A 66 2.51 -6.81 0.29
CA GLU A 66 1.45 -6.95 1.30
C GLU A 66 0.14 -7.31 0.62
N PHE A 67 -0.18 -6.62 -0.48
CA PHE A 67 -1.33 -6.96 -1.31
C PHE A 67 -1.21 -8.35 -1.96
N ALA A 68 0.00 -8.86 -2.22
CA ALA A 68 0.14 -10.23 -2.71
C ALA A 68 -0.21 -11.32 -1.66
N ASN A 69 -0.41 -10.94 -0.39
CA ASN A 69 -0.92 -11.83 0.66
C ASN A 69 -2.44 -11.72 0.85
N TYR A 70 -3.13 -10.83 0.12
CA TYR A 70 -4.59 -10.71 0.02
C TYR A 70 -5.16 -11.76 -0.95
#